data_AF-A0A800CLE1-F1
#
_entry.id   AF-A0A800CLE1-F1
#
_cell.length_a   1.000
_cell.length_b   1.000
_cell.length_c   1.000
_cell.angle_alpha   90.00
_cell.angle_beta   90.00
_cell.angle_gamma   90.00
#
_symmetry.space_group_name_H-M   'P 1'
#
loop_
_entity.id
_entity.type
_entity.pdbx_description
1 polymer ?
#
loop_
_entity_poly.entity_id
_entity_poly.type
_entity_poly.pdbx_seq_one_letter_code
_entity_poly.pdbx_strand_id
1 'polypeptide(L)' 'MTGSVMKSEGEHRKDIVEVCRRIYSKGYVASNDGNVSVRISDEEVIATPTGMS' A
#
# COMPACT_ATOMS: atom_id res chain seq x y z
N MET A 1 -8.36 -26.48 7.56
CA MET A 1 -8.94 -25.12 7.65
C MET A 1 -7.80 -24.17 8.02
N THR A 2 -7.09 -23.61 7.04
CA THR A 2 -6.14 -22.53 7.33
C THR A 2 -6.95 -21.25 7.38
N GLY A 3 -7.41 -20.88 8.57
CA GLY A 3 -8.01 -19.57 8.79
C GLY A 3 -6.94 -18.52 8.50
N SER A 4 -7.03 -17.83 7.37
CA SER A 4 -6.24 -16.64 7.13
C SER A 4 -6.62 -15.65 8.22
N VAL A 5 -5.66 -15.30 9.08
CA VAL A 5 -5.85 -14.18 10.02
C VAL A 5 -6.07 -12.95 9.14
N MET A 6 -7.22 -12.30 9.27
CA MET A 6 -7.48 -11.04 8.57
C MET A 6 -6.56 -9.98 9.16
N LYS A 7 -5.78 -9.31 8.30
CA LYS A 7 -4.92 -8.20 8.71
C LYS A 7 -5.79 -7.02 9.15
N SER A 8 -5.34 -6.31 10.18
CA SER A 8 -5.92 -5.03 10.56
C SER A 8 -5.62 -3.95 9.52
N GLU A 9 -6.41 -2.87 9.53
CA GLU A 9 -6.15 -1.68 8.71
C GLU A 9 -4.72 -1.15 8.89
N GLY A 10 -4.22 -1.15 10.15
CA GLY A 10 -2.86 -0.71 10.47
C GLY A 10 -1.78 -1.59 9.87
N GLU A 11 -2.01 -2.89 9.76
CA GLU A 11 -1.09 -3.81 9.08
C GLU A 11 -1.09 -3.59 7.56
N HIS A 12 -2.26 -3.35 6.96
CA HIS A 12 -2.35 -2.98 5.54
C HIS A 12 -1.64 -1.66 5.23
N ARG A 13 -1.72 -0.65 6.12
CA ARG A 13 -0.96 0.59 5.99
C ARG A 13 0.56 0.37 6.03
N LYS A 14 1.03 -0.53 6.90
CA LYS A 14 2.46 -0.91 6.95
C LYS A 14 2.90 -1.61 5.65
N ASP A 15 2.06 -2.47 5.10
CA ASP A 15 2.32 -3.12 3.80
C ASP A 15 2.43 -2.09 2.67
N ILE A 16 1.53 -1.09 2.61
CA ILE A 16 1.60 0.00 1.63
C ILE A 16 2.95 0.72 1.72
N VAL A 17 3.40 1.08 2.93
CA VAL A 17 4.69 1.77 3.13
C VAL A 17 5.86 0.93 2.63
N GLU A 18 5.85 -0.38 2.88
CA GLU A 18 6.89 -1.29 2.42
C GLU A 18 6.90 -1.43 0.89
N VAL A 19 5.72 -1.47 0.26
CA VAL A 19 5.59 -1.45 -1.20
C VAL A 19 6.15 -0.15 -1.78
N CYS A 20 5.78 1.01 -1.22
CA CYS A 20 6.32 2.31 -1.63
C CYS A 20 7.85 2.34 -1.50
N ARG A 21 8.41 1.82 -0.40
CA ARG A 21 9.87 1.70 -0.21
C ARG A 21 10.52 0.90 -1.32
N ARG A 22 9.96 -0.26 -1.67
CA ARG A 22 10.49 -1.13 -2.73
C ARG A 22 10.41 -0.50 -4.11
N ILE A 23 9.31 0.18 -4.41
CA ILE A 23 9.12 0.92 -5.66
C ILE A 23 10.19 2.02 -5.78
N TYR A 24 10.37 2.81 -4.71
CA TYR A 24 11.40 3.85 -4.64
C TYR A 24 12.80 3.28 -4.80
N SER A 25 13.16 2.24 -4.02
CA SER A 25 14.50 1.62 -4.07
C SER A 25 14.83 1.01 -5.43
N LYS A 26 13.83 0.63 -6.23
CA LYS A 26 14.01 0.10 -7.58
C LYS A 26 13.96 1.18 -8.68
N GLY A 27 13.67 2.43 -8.34
CA GLY A 27 13.56 3.52 -9.32
C GLY A 27 12.37 3.39 -10.26
N TYR A 28 11.29 2.72 -9.83
CA TYR A 28 10.11 2.47 -10.66
C TYR A 28 9.10 3.65 -10.69
N VAL A 29 9.44 4.75 -10.02
CA VAL A 29 8.63 5.99 -9.99
C VAL A 29 9.45 7.15 -10.53
N ALA A 30 8.81 8.00 -11.32
CA ALA A 30 9.36 9.28 -11.72
C ALA A 30 9.06 10.30 -10.62
N SER A 31 10.01 10.56 -9.73
CA SER A 31 9.83 11.46 -8.58
C SER A 31 8.69 10.98 -7.66
N ASN A 32 7.65 11.80 -7.46
CA ASN A 32 6.47 11.62 -6.63
C ASN A 32 5.22 11.29 -7.47
N ASP A 33 5.42 10.89 -8.73
CA ASP A 33 4.35 10.41 -9.60
C ASP A 33 4.07 8.91 -9.33
N GLY A 34 2.80 8.60 -9.11
CA GLY A 34 2.31 7.26 -8.76
C GLY A 34 1.67 7.16 -7.37
N ASN A 35 0.67 6.28 -7.25
CA ASN A 35 -0.01 5.97 -6.00
C ASN A 35 -0.02 4.45 -5.78
N VAL A 36 -0.07 4.05 -4.51
CA VAL A 36 -0.27 2.65 -4.10
C VAL A 36 -1.59 2.55 -3.38
N SER A 37 -2.38 1.51 -3.69
CA SER A 37 -3.61 1.20 -2.99
C SER A 37 -3.73 -0.28 -2.67
N VAL A 38 -4.51 -0.58 -1.62
CA VAL A 38 -4.83 -1.95 -1.18
C VAL A 38 -6.32 -2.04 -0.87
N ARG A 39 -6.96 -3.09 -1.38
CA ARG A 39 -8.34 -3.45 -1.02
C ARG A 39 -8.33 -4.21 0.30
N ILE A 40 -9.11 -3.76 1.27
CA ILE A 40 -9.17 -4.35 2.62
C ILE A 40 -10.52 -5.03 2.91
N SER A 41 -11.54 -4.72 2.12
CA SER A 41 -12.86 -5.37 2.12
C SER A 41 -13.48 -5.25 0.72
N ASP A 42 -14.68 -5.78 0.52
CA ASP A 42 -15.37 -5.68 -0.78
C ASP A 42 -15.75 -4.23 -1.14
N GLU A 43 -15.88 -3.37 -0.15
CA GLU A 43 -16.34 -1.98 -0.31
C GLU A 43 -15.27 -0.93 -0.01
N GLU A 44 -14.11 -1.33 0.56
CA GLU A 44 -13.09 -0.38 1.03
C GLU A 44 -11.71 -0.59 0.40
N VAL A 45 -11.10 0.54 0.03
CA VAL A 45 -9.73 0.64 -0.49
C VAL A 45 -8.99 1.74 0.26
N ILE A 46 -7.77 1.45 0.68
CA ILE A 46 -6.84 2.46 1.20
C ILE A 46 -5.88 2.83 0.08
N ALA A 47 -5.64 4.13 -0.12
CA ALA A 47 -4.68 4.64 -1.08
C ALA A 47 -3.70 5.64 -0.44
N THR A 48 -2.51 5.77 -1.00
CA THR A 48 -1.56 6.83 -0.64
C THR A 48 -2.10 8.21 -1.06
N PRO A 49 -1.83 9.29 -0.30
CA PRO A 49 -2.13 10.65 -0.76
C PRO A 49 -1.35 10.99 -2.04
N THR A 50 -1.93 11.79 -2.92
CA THR A 50 -1.30 12.25 -4.16
C THR A 50 -0.24 13.31 -3.90
N GLY A 51 0.90 13.23 -4.61
CA GLY A 51 1.92 14.29 -4.64
C GLY A 51 2.81 14.40 -3.40
N MET A 52 2.88 13.36 -2.56
CA MET A 52 3.73 13.31 -1.36
C MET A 52 5.14 12.79 -1.65
N SER A 53 6.16 13.29 -0.93
CA SER A 53 7.55 12.75 -0.91
C SER A 53 8.00 12.41 0.51
#